data_AF-A0A7C3HIA6-F1
#
_entry.id   AF-A0A7C3HIA6-F1
#
_cell.length_a   1.000
_cell.length_b   1.000
_cell.length_c   1.000
_cell.angle_alpha   90.00
_cell.angle_beta   90.00
_cell.angle_gamma   90.00
#
_symmetry.space_group_name_H-M   'P 1'
#
loop_
_entity.id
_entity.type
_entity.pdbx_description
1 polymer ?
#
loop_
_entity_poly.entity_id
_entity_poly.type
_entity_poly.pdbx_seq_one_letter_code
_entity_poly.pdbx_strand_id
1 'polypeptide(L)'
;NKPYDCGTCHTTGYSPEGNQDGLPGLIGTWTEPGIQCEECHGPGSAHAEYPMSFAMNVDRDSAACGDCHFRGVPEEVDAKGGLIKHHEQYEELFQSKHLTLNCVDCHDPHDGVIQLRKTGAPTTRTQCENCHFQEAQAQKSEKHAASSDVQCISCHMPRVTKSALGDPEKFTGDIRTHLMAIDPNQIEQFNEEGTASLSQLGLNFACRSCHVEGGSAEPMTDEELQAMANDYHTAPPAAEEGTAEDTSGN
;
A
#
# COMPACT_ATOMS: atom_id res chain seq x y z
N ASN A 1 7.54 -21.61 -25.01
CA ASN A 1 8.29 -21.66 -23.75
C ASN A 1 8.47 -20.23 -23.26
N LYS A 2 7.84 -19.86 -22.14
CA LYS A 2 8.11 -18.56 -21.51
C LYS A 2 9.39 -18.69 -20.69
N PRO A 3 10.36 -17.76 -20.81
CA PRO A 3 11.52 -17.72 -19.93
C PRO A 3 11.08 -17.51 -18.48
N TYR A 4 11.81 -18.10 -17.52
CA TYR A 4 11.64 -17.87 -16.09
C TYR A 4 12.69 -16.85 -15.65
N ASP A 5 12.27 -15.60 -15.56
CA ASP A 5 13.07 -14.41 -15.23
C ASP A 5 12.85 -13.92 -13.79
N CYS A 6 12.43 -14.84 -12.91
CA CYS A 6 12.10 -14.53 -11.51
C CYS A 6 13.34 -14.19 -10.65
N GLY A 7 14.55 -14.53 -11.12
CA GLY A 7 15.78 -14.42 -10.35
C GLY A 7 16.08 -13.00 -9.88
N THR A 8 15.83 -12.02 -10.74
CA THR A 8 16.10 -10.59 -10.47
C THR A 8 15.49 -10.10 -9.16
N CYS A 9 14.30 -10.60 -8.77
CA CYS A 9 13.59 -10.13 -7.58
C CYS A 9 13.46 -11.17 -6.47
N HIS A 10 13.99 -12.39 -6.65
CA HIS A 10 13.79 -13.51 -5.74
C HIS A 10 15.08 -14.23 -5.34
N THR A 11 16.24 -13.65 -5.64
CA THR A 11 17.55 -14.24 -5.35
C THR A 11 18.53 -13.17 -4.88
N THR A 12 19.68 -13.57 -4.32
CA THR A 12 20.72 -12.64 -3.90
C THR A 12 21.97 -12.79 -4.76
N GLY A 13 22.52 -11.65 -5.19
CA GLY A 13 23.70 -11.62 -6.05
C GLY A 13 23.39 -12.14 -7.46
N TYR A 14 22.26 -11.70 -8.02
CA TYR A 14 21.77 -12.10 -9.34
C TYR A 14 22.66 -11.60 -10.47
N SER A 15 22.83 -12.44 -11.49
CA SER A 15 23.48 -12.13 -12.77
C SER A 15 22.55 -12.57 -13.89
N PRO A 16 22.26 -11.72 -14.89
CA PRO A 16 21.39 -12.09 -16.01
C PRO A 16 22.04 -13.10 -16.97
N GLU A 17 23.32 -13.41 -16.79
CA GLU A 17 24.06 -14.36 -17.62
C GLU A 17 23.82 -15.82 -17.23
N GLY A 18 23.74 -16.67 -18.25
CA GLY A 18 23.67 -18.12 -18.07
C GLY A 18 22.30 -18.63 -17.65
N ASN A 19 22.29 -19.83 -17.08
CA ASN A 19 21.13 -20.44 -16.45
C ASN A 19 21.60 -21.16 -15.20
N GLN A 20 20.98 -20.88 -14.05
CA GLN A 20 21.31 -21.55 -12.80
C GLN A 20 21.27 -23.08 -12.97
N ASP A 21 22.32 -23.75 -12.48
CA ASP A 21 22.51 -25.20 -12.57
C ASP A 21 22.46 -25.77 -14.00
N GLY A 22 22.66 -24.93 -15.02
CA GLY A 22 22.57 -25.29 -16.43
C GLY A 22 21.15 -25.62 -16.91
N LEU A 23 20.12 -25.25 -16.14
CA LEU A 23 18.73 -25.58 -16.42
C LEU A 23 18.14 -24.68 -17.52
N PRO A 24 17.84 -25.20 -18.72
CA PRO A 24 17.38 -24.37 -19.83
C PRO A 24 16.05 -23.67 -19.51
N GLY A 25 16.03 -22.34 -19.61
CA GLY A 25 14.84 -21.51 -19.43
C GLY A 25 14.75 -20.79 -18.09
N LEU A 26 15.61 -21.12 -17.12
CA LEU A 26 15.87 -20.30 -15.94
C LEU A 26 16.86 -19.22 -16.32
N ILE A 27 16.40 -17.97 -16.45
CA ILE A 27 17.25 -16.87 -16.88
C ILE A 27 18.13 -16.43 -15.71
N GLY A 28 19.44 -16.37 -15.96
CA GLY A 28 20.42 -15.87 -15.02
C GLY A 28 20.93 -16.92 -14.03
N THR A 29 21.87 -16.47 -13.20
CA THR A 29 22.48 -17.20 -12.09
C THR A 29 22.46 -16.35 -10.83
N TRP A 30 22.65 -16.95 -9.66
CA TRP A 30 22.67 -16.23 -8.40
C TRP A 30 23.59 -16.90 -7.38
N THR A 31 23.97 -16.14 -6.35
CA THR A 31 24.85 -16.65 -5.29
C THR A 31 24.04 -17.39 -4.23
N GLU A 32 22.90 -16.83 -3.80
CA GLU A 32 22.05 -17.43 -2.77
C GLU A 32 20.56 -17.39 -3.17
N PRO A 33 19.77 -18.42 -2.83
CA PRO A 33 18.33 -18.40 -3.04
C PRO A 33 17.64 -17.43 -2.08
N GLY A 34 16.58 -16.77 -2.56
CA GLY A 34 15.83 -15.79 -1.76
C GLY A 34 16.56 -14.46 -1.61
N ILE A 35 15.86 -13.50 -1.01
CA ILE A 35 16.41 -12.19 -0.66
C ILE A 35 17.13 -12.32 0.69
N GLN A 36 18.45 -12.17 0.68
CA GLN A 36 19.35 -12.26 1.81
C GLN A 36 19.94 -10.89 2.14
N CYS A 37 20.77 -10.81 3.18
CA CYS A 37 21.31 -9.55 3.70
C CYS A 37 21.99 -8.71 2.60
N GLU A 38 22.76 -9.35 1.74
CA GLU A 38 23.58 -8.66 0.73
C GLU A 38 22.78 -8.10 -0.44
N GLU A 39 21.50 -8.50 -0.60
CA GLU A 39 20.66 -7.93 -1.64
C GLU A 39 20.31 -6.47 -1.35
N CYS A 40 20.11 -6.11 -0.07
CA CYS A 40 19.83 -4.73 0.32
C CYS A 40 21.08 -4.01 0.88
N HIS A 41 21.96 -4.73 1.56
CA HIS A 41 23.12 -4.15 2.24
C HIS A 41 24.43 -4.27 1.44
N GLY A 42 24.41 -4.91 0.26
CA GLY A 42 25.59 -5.20 -0.54
C GLY A 42 26.54 -6.23 0.11
N PRO A 43 27.68 -6.53 -0.55
CA PRO A 43 28.64 -7.52 -0.06
C PRO A 43 29.17 -7.21 1.35
N GLY A 44 28.97 -8.15 2.28
CA GLY A 44 29.23 -8.00 3.71
C GLY A 44 30.55 -8.60 4.20
N SER A 45 31.43 -9.05 3.30
CA SER A 45 32.66 -9.78 3.67
C SER A 45 33.56 -9.02 4.68
N ALA A 46 33.74 -7.72 4.48
CA ALA A 46 34.50 -6.87 5.40
C ALA A 46 33.83 -6.71 6.77
N HIS A 47 32.50 -6.60 6.79
CA HIS A 47 31.72 -6.57 8.03
C HIS A 47 31.82 -7.90 8.78
N ALA A 48 31.74 -9.03 8.08
CA ALA A 48 31.86 -10.35 8.68
C ALA A 48 33.24 -10.59 9.31
N GLU A 49 34.32 -10.13 8.67
CA GLU A 49 35.69 -10.32 9.17
C GLU A 49 36.05 -9.31 10.28
N TYR A 50 35.58 -8.07 10.18
CA TYR A 50 35.91 -6.99 11.13
C TYR A 50 34.67 -6.14 11.49
N PRO A 51 33.68 -6.69 12.21
CA PRO A 51 32.37 -6.06 12.41
C PRO A 51 32.40 -4.76 13.21
N MET A 52 33.43 -4.57 14.04
CA MET A 52 33.63 -3.33 14.80
C MET A 52 34.27 -2.21 13.97
N SER A 53 34.85 -2.55 12.82
CA SER A 53 35.59 -1.62 11.95
C SER A 53 34.82 -1.29 10.68
N PHE A 54 34.00 -2.23 10.18
CA PHE A 54 33.16 -2.03 9.00
C PHE A 54 31.71 -2.37 9.33
N ALA A 55 30.84 -1.37 9.26
CA ALA A 55 29.40 -1.58 9.32
C ALA A 55 28.87 -2.05 7.96
N MET A 56 27.75 -2.78 7.97
CA MET A 56 26.98 -3.01 6.74
C MET A 56 26.51 -1.67 6.18
N ASN A 57 26.44 -1.57 4.84
CA ASN A 57 25.82 -0.42 4.20
C ASN A 57 24.35 -0.35 4.59
N VAL A 58 23.82 0.82 4.92
CA VAL A 58 22.40 0.99 5.24
C VAL A 58 21.84 2.06 4.32
N ASP A 59 21.14 1.60 3.28
CA ASP A 59 20.32 2.46 2.44
C ASP A 59 18.89 2.47 2.98
N ARG A 60 18.29 3.66 3.04
CA ARG A 60 16.91 3.87 3.48
C ARG A 60 16.03 4.43 2.37
N ASP A 61 16.61 4.75 1.22
CA ASP A 61 15.89 5.29 0.10
C ASP A 61 14.92 4.24 -0.46
N SER A 62 13.69 4.67 -0.76
CA SER A 62 12.68 3.80 -1.38
C SER A 62 13.13 3.19 -2.71
N ALA A 63 14.06 3.83 -3.43
CA ALA A 63 14.57 3.36 -4.71
C ALA A 63 15.16 1.94 -4.60
N ALA A 64 15.84 1.60 -3.50
CA ALA A 64 16.37 0.25 -3.28
C ALA A 64 15.24 -0.80 -3.16
N CYS A 65 14.06 -0.43 -2.67
CA CYS A 65 12.90 -1.32 -2.67
C CYS A 65 12.31 -1.47 -4.08
N GLY A 66 12.43 -0.41 -4.89
CA GLY A 66 12.05 -0.34 -6.29
C GLY A 66 12.88 -1.22 -7.23
N ASP A 67 13.96 -1.85 -6.77
CA ASP A 67 14.64 -2.87 -7.59
C ASP A 67 13.76 -4.12 -7.80
N CYS A 68 12.84 -4.38 -6.86
CA CYS A 68 11.93 -5.52 -6.89
C CYS A 68 10.45 -5.12 -6.92
N HIS A 69 10.08 -4.07 -6.20
CA HIS A 69 8.70 -3.57 -6.07
C HIS A 69 8.36 -2.54 -7.15
N PHE A 70 8.74 -2.88 -8.39
CA PHE A 70 8.63 -2.05 -9.58
C PHE A 70 8.38 -2.90 -10.82
N ARG A 71 7.75 -2.32 -11.84
CA ARG A 71 7.52 -2.94 -13.14
C ARG A 71 8.11 -2.17 -14.31
N GLY A 72 8.15 -0.84 -14.25
CA GLY A 72 8.22 -0.06 -15.50
C GLY A 72 8.84 1.32 -15.38
N VAL A 73 8.00 2.33 -15.23
CA VAL A 73 8.41 3.73 -15.09
C VAL A 73 7.67 4.32 -13.89
N PRO A 74 8.32 5.09 -13.00
CA PRO A 74 7.68 5.60 -11.78
C PRO A 74 6.40 6.41 -12.02
N GLU A 75 6.28 7.03 -13.19
CA GLU A 75 5.17 7.89 -13.57
C GLU A 75 3.91 7.14 -14.04
N GLU A 76 3.92 5.81 -14.13
CA GLU A 76 2.78 5.01 -14.55
C GLU A 76 2.60 3.78 -13.65
N VAL A 77 1.38 3.55 -13.15
CA VAL A 77 1.02 2.35 -12.38
C VAL A 77 0.26 1.41 -13.29
N ASP A 78 0.88 0.30 -13.70
CA ASP A 78 0.25 -0.60 -14.67
C ASP A 78 -1.02 -1.27 -14.09
N ALA A 79 -2.06 -1.31 -14.90
CA ALA A 79 -3.27 -2.07 -14.64
C ALA A 79 -3.57 -3.06 -15.76
N LYS A 80 -4.30 -4.11 -15.42
CA LYS A 80 -4.88 -5.03 -16.40
C LYS A 80 -6.06 -5.80 -15.83
N GLY A 81 -7.18 -5.79 -16.55
CA GLY A 81 -8.37 -6.55 -16.17
C GLY A 81 -9.04 -6.00 -14.93
N GLY A 82 -9.07 -4.67 -14.80
CA GLY A 82 -9.72 -3.97 -13.69
C GLY A 82 -8.99 -4.04 -12.35
N LEU A 83 -7.71 -4.38 -12.34
CA LEU A 83 -6.86 -4.41 -11.14
C LEU A 83 -5.44 -3.94 -11.49
N ILE A 84 -4.75 -3.33 -10.52
CA ILE A 84 -3.33 -2.98 -10.62
C ILE A 84 -2.50 -4.28 -10.71
N LYS A 85 -1.45 -4.29 -11.51
CA LYS A 85 -0.52 -5.43 -11.55
C LYS A 85 0.33 -5.47 -10.28
N HIS A 86 0.68 -6.65 -9.79
CA HIS A 86 1.66 -6.76 -8.70
C HIS A 86 3.04 -6.15 -9.05
N HIS A 87 3.77 -5.76 -7.99
CA HIS A 87 5.07 -5.07 -8.00
C HIS A 87 5.01 -3.62 -8.47
N GLU A 88 3.98 -2.89 -8.07
CA GLU A 88 3.80 -1.47 -8.40
C GLU A 88 3.93 -0.57 -7.16
N GLN A 89 4.34 -1.11 -6.00
CA GLN A 89 4.25 -0.37 -4.73
C GLN A 89 5.14 0.88 -4.73
N TYR A 90 6.28 0.84 -5.44
CA TYR A 90 7.15 1.98 -5.58
C TYR A 90 6.50 3.07 -6.44
N GLU A 91 5.92 2.71 -7.59
CA GLU A 91 5.20 3.61 -8.50
C GLU A 91 3.95 4.20 -7.83
N GLU A 92 3.18 3.38 -7.12
CA GLU A 92 2.01 3.81 -6.35
C GLU A 92 2.40 4.89 -5.32
N LEU A 93 3.46 4.64 -4.53
CA LEU A 93 3.91 5.60 -3.53
C LEU A 93 4.46 6.89 -4.18
N PHE A 94 5.19 6.76 -5.29
CA PHE A 94 5.77 7.87 -6.05
C PHE A 94 4.71 8.83 -6.58
N GLN A 95 3.55 8.32 -7.00
CA GLN A 95 2.42 9.14 -7.47
C GLN A 95 1.56 9.72 -6.34
N SER A 96 1.82 9.32 -5.09
CA SER A 96 1.06 9.74 -3.93
C SER A 96 1.65 10.98 -3.26
N LYS A 97 0.90 11.59 -2.33
CA LYS A 97 1.44 12.65 -1.46
C LYS A 97 2.56 12.14 -0.54
N HIS A 98 2.68 10.83 -0.35
CA HIS A 98 3.72 10.20 0.46
C HIS A 98 5.02 9.93 -0.31
N LEU A 99 5.20 10.46 -1.54
CA LEU A 99 6.45 10.36 -2.29
C LEU A 99 7.67 10.89 -1.52
N THR A 100 7.47 11.73 -0.51
CA THR A 100 8.52 12.31 0.34
C THR A 100 8.92 11.40 1.51
N LEU A 101 8.18 10.32 1.74
CA LEU A 101 8.45 9.32 2.77
C LEU A 101 9.17 8.13 2.15
N ASN A 102 9.94 7.41 2.97
CA ASN A 102 10.56 6.17 2.58
C ASN A 102 9.74 4.95 3.02
N CYS A 103 9.84 3.85 2.27
CA CYS A 103 9.21 2.58 2.63
C CYS A 103 9.49 2.18 4.09
N VAL A 104 10.73 2.40 4.54
CA VAL A 104 11.22 2.06 5.87
C VAL A 104 10.76 2.99 6.99
N ASP A 105 10.10 4.11 6.67
CA ASP A 105 9.46 4.97 7.67
C ASP A 105 8.19 4.31 8.21
N CYS A 106 7.52 3.52 7.38
CA CYS A 106 6.32 2.76 7.73
C CYS A 106 6.61 1.28 7.99
N HIS A 107 7.49 0.63 7.23
CA HIS A 107 7.75 -0.81 7.31
C HIS A 107 9.11 -1.15 7.94
N ASP A 108 9.19 -2.32 8.56
CA ASP A 108 10.47 -2.92 8.95
C ASP A 108 10.94 -3.88 7.84
N PRO A 109 12.06 -3.62 7.16
CA PRO A 109 12.56 -4.51 6.12
C PRO A 109 13.08 -5.85 6.66
N HIS A 110 13.32 -5.96 7.98
CA HIS A 110 13.77 -7.21 8.60
C HIS A 110 12.62 -8.12 9.05
N ASP A 111 11.38 -7.61 9.02
CA ASP A 111 10.18 -8.38 9.37
C ASP A 111 9.21 -8.42 8.18
N GLY A 112 8.94 -9.63 7.68
CA GLY A 112 8.03 -9.79 6.55
C GLY A 112 6.58 -9.38 6.90
N VAL A 113 5.98 -8.51 6.09
CA VAL A 113 4.59 -8.04 6.25
C VAL A 113 3.58 -9.18 6.40
N ILE A 114 3.76 -10.28 5.65
CA ILE A 114 2.90 -11.46 5.73
C ILE A 114 3.09 -12.21 7.04
N GLN A 115 4.31 -12.28 7.56
CA GLN A 115 4.62 -12.92 8.84
C GLN A 115 3.99 -12.14 9.99
N LEU A 116 4.14 -10.81 9.99
CA LEU A 116 3.49 -9.93 10.97
C LEU A 116 1.97 -10.10 10.92
N ARG A 117 1.36 -10.04 9.73
CA ARG A 117 -0.10 -10.25 9.56
C ARG A 117 -0.57 -11.60 10.09
N LYS A 118 0.16 -12.69 9.85
CA LYS A 118 -0.21 -14.04 10.35
C LYS A 118 -0.21 -14.13 11.87
N THR A 119 0.61 -13.34 12.54
CA THR A 119 0.69 -13.30 14.01
C THR A 119 -0.25 -12.26 14.63
N GLY A 120 -0.94 -11.46 13.81
CA GLY A 120 -1.74 -10.32 14.27
C GLY A 120 -0.90 -9.14 14.78
N ALA A 121 0.41 -9.14 14.50
CA ALA A 121 1.29 -8.03 14.84
C ALA A 121 1.09 -6.86 13.87
N PRO A 122 1.36 -5.61 14.31
CA PRO A 122 1.37 -4.45 13.43
C PRO A 122 2.32 -4.68 12.26
N THR A 123 1.86 -4.41 11.04
CA THR A 123 2.69 -4.50 9.83
C THR A 123 3.49 -3.23 9.58
N THR A 124 3.23 -2.20 10.38
CA THR A 124 3.85 -0.87 10.30
C THR A 124 4.46 -0.49 11.63
N ARG A 125 5.59 0.20 11.59
CA ARG A 125 6.27 0.82 12.75
C ARG A 125 5.70 2.21 13.07
N THR A 126 5.26 2.93 12.04
CA THR A 126 4.59 4.23 12.17
C THR A 126 3.12 4.06 11.79
N GLN A 127 2.23 4.52 12.66
CA GLN A 127 0.79 4.45 12.44
C GLN A 127 0.30 5.71 11.71
N CYS A 128 -0.80 5.61 10.96
CA CYS A 128 -1.35 6.72 10.18
C CYS A 128 -1.65 7.94 11.06
N GLU A 129 -2.26 7.70 12.22
CA GLU A 129 -2.66 8.72 13.20
C GLU A 129 -1.48 9.48 13.83
N ASN A 130 -0.25 8.98 13.72
CA ASN A 130 0.94 9.70 14.19
C ASN A 130 1.17 10.99 13.38
N CYS A 131 0.72 11.01 12.12
CA CYS A 131 0.78 12.19 11.24
C CYS A 131 -0.63 12.75 10.95
N HIS A 132 -1.63 11.88 10.80
CA HIS A 132 -3.03 12.20 10.46
C HIS A 132 -3.94 12.19 11.70
N PHE A 133 -3.52 12.91 12.75
CA PHE A 133 -4.21 12.92 14.04
C PHE A 133 -5.57 13.64 13.98
N GLN A 134 -5.79 14.53 13.01
CA GLN A 134 -7.07 15.24 12.85
C GLN A 134 -8.11 14.30 12.23
N GLU A 135 -7.70 13.59 11.18
CA GLU A 135 -8.52 12.59 10.50
C GLU A 135 -8.87 11.42 11.42
N ALA A 136 -7.94 11.03 12.30
CA ALA A 136 -8.18 10.01 13.30
C ALA A 136 -9.25 10.40 14.35
N GLN A 137 -9.49 11.70 14.57
CA GLN A 137 -10.43 12.21 15.56
C GLN A 137 -11.85 12.40 15.02
N ALA A 138 -12.01 12.45 13.70
CA ALA A 138 -13.30 12.75 13.08
C ALA A 138 -13.59 11.74 11.96
N GLN A 139 -14.73 11.07 12.09
CA GLN A 139 -15.27 10.19 11.06
C GLN A 139 -16.77 10.44 10.93
N LYS A 140 -17.24 10.62 9.70
CA LYS A 140 -18.64 10.93 9.39
C LYS A 140 -19.60 9.78 9.68
N SER A 141 -19.14 8.54 9.64
CA SER A 141 -19.95 7.34 9.88
C SER A 141 -19.68 6.74 11.25
N GLU A 142 -20.68 6.79 12.13
CA GLU A 142 -20.62 6.12 13.45
C GLU A 142 -20.46 4.60 13.32
N LYS A 143 -21.05 3.99 12.27
CA LYS A 143 -20.91 2.54 12.01
C LYS A 143 -19.48 2.16 11.68
N HIS A 144 -18.76 3.01 10.94
CA HIS A 144 -17.34 2.79 10.65
C HIS A 144 -16.48 2.99 11.90
N ALA A 145 -16.72 4.08 12.64
CA ALA A 145 -15.99 4.37 13.87
C ALA A 145 -16.16 3.30 14.96
N ALA A 146 -17.34 2.65 15.02
CA ALA A 146 -17.64 1.59 15.97
C ALA A 146 -17.14 0.20 15.54
N SER A 147 -16.66 0.03 14.30
CA SER A 147 -16.26 -1.27 13.76
C SER A 147 -14.76 -1.46 13.83
N SER A 148 -14.31 -2.54 14.48
CA SER A 148 -12.90 -2.95 14.44
C SER A 148 -12.45 -3.43 13.05
N ASP A 149 -13.40 -3.77 12.17
CA ASP A 149 -13.12 -4.28 10.83
C ASP A 149 -12.88 -3.15 9.81
N VAL A 150 -13.26 -1.92 10.15
CA VAL A 150 -13.04 -0.73 9.32
C VAL A 150 -11.85 0.05 9.88
N GLN A 151 -10.68 -0.18 9.27
CA GLN A 151 -9.43 0.49 9.62
C GLN A 151 -9.08 1.54 8.55
N CYS A 152 -8.12 2.43 8.81
CA CYS A 152 -7.65 3.41 7.82
C CYS A 152 -7.32 2.74 6.47
N ILE A 153 -6.60 1.61 6.54
CA ILE A 153 -6.20 0.81 5.37
C ILE A 153 -7.35 0.10 4.65
N SER A 154 -8.56 0.09 5.22
CA SER A 154 -9.74 -0.50 4.55
C SER A 154 -10.19 0.37 3.38
N CYS A 155 -10.11 1.70 3.51
CA CYS A 155 -10.48 2.66 2.46
C CYS A 155 -9.28 3.32 1.81
N HIS A 156 -8.21 3.58 2.57
CA HIS A 156 -7.01 4.29 2.09
C HIS A 156 -5.87 3.36 1.66
N MET A 157 -5.97 2.05 1.84
CA MET A 157 -5.07 1.09 1.18
C MET A 157 -5.87 -0.16 0.77
N PRO A 158 -6.96 0.01 -0.01
CA PRO A 158 -7.83 -1.08 -0.36
C PRO A 158 -7.08 -2.09 -1.23
N ARG A 159 -7.66 -3.27 -1.38
CA ARG A 159 -7.06 -4.29 -2.24
C ARG A 159 -7.38 -3.98 -3.71
N VAL A 160 -6.55 -3.18 -4.36
CA VAL A 160 -6.69 -2.80 -5.78
C VAL A 160 -5.79 -3.62 -6.70
N THR A 161 -4.81 -4.32 -6.11
CA THR A 161 -3.72 -4.97 -6.82
C THR A 161 -3.90 -6.48 -6.84
N LYS A 162 -3.59 -7.11 -7.98
CA LYS A 162 -3.65 -8.56 -8.17
C LYS A 162 -2.27 -9.16 -8.37
N SER A 163 -1.94 -10.13 -7.51
CA SER A 163 -0.87 -11.09 -7.70
C SER A 163 -1.40 -12.45 -8.14
N ALA A 164 -2.36 -13.02 -7.41
CA ALA A 164 -2.91 -14.34 -7.67
C ALA A 164 -4.45 -14.31 -7.79
N LEU A 165 -5.12 -13.73 -6.78
CA LEU A 165 -6.57 -13.71 -6.66
C LEU A 165 -7.10 -12.28 -6.79
N GLY A 166 -8.31 -12.16 -7.35
CA GLY A 166 -9.01 -10.90 -7.44
C GLY A 166 -10.36 -11.08 -8.12
N ASP A 167 -11.31 -10.26 -7.71
CA ASP A 167 -12.67 -10.15 -8.21
C ASP A 167 -12.92 -8.69 -8.59
N PRO A 168 -12.69 -8.32 -9.86
CA PRO A 168 -12.91 -6.96 -10.34
C PRO A 168 -14.39 -6.52 -10.24
N GLU A 169 -15.35 -7.45 -10.32
CA GLU A 169 -16.78 -7.14 -10.18
C GLU A 169 -17.13 -6.72 -8.75
N LYS A 170 -16.32 -7.15 -7.78
CA LYS A 170 -16.39 -6.73 -6.37
C LYS A 170 -15.30 -5.73 -5.98
N PHE A 171 -14.59 -5.16 -6.95
CA PHE A 171 -13.55 -4.15 -6.71
C PHE A 171 -12.52 -4.59 -5.66
N THR A 172 -12.03 -5.83 -5.77
CA THR A 172 -11.07 -6.35 -4.80
C THR A 172 -10.01 -7.27 -5.41
N GLY A 173 -8.75 -7.02 -5.09
CA GLY A 173 -7.60 -7.86 -5.36
C GLY A 173 -7.10 -8.59 -4.12
N ASP A 174 -5.84 -9.01 -4.12
CA ASP A 174 -5.19 -9.70 -2.99
C ASP A 174 -4.03 -8.91 -2.36
N ILE A 175 -3.56 -7.87 -3.04
CA ILE A 175 -2.53 -6.95 -2.56
C ILE A 175 -3.14 -5.58 -2.28
N ARG A 176 -2.72 -4.96 -1.18
CA ARG A 176 -3.09 -3.58 -0.84
C ARG A 176 -2.25 -2.60 -1.65
N THR A 177 -2.90 -1.58 -2.17
CA THR A 177 -2.26 -0.49 -2.88
C THR A 177 -1.54 0.46 -1.92
N HIS A 178 -0.53 1.16 -2.43
CA HIS A 178 0.13 2.30 -1.79
C HIS A 178 -0.32 3.65 -2.37
N LEU A 179 -1.51 3.68 -2.97
CA LEU A 179 -2.27 4.90 -3.22
C LEU A 179 -3.17 5.16 -2.00
N MET A 180 -2.97 6.28 -1.29
CA MET A 180 -3.74 6.57 -0.06
C MET A 180 -4.79 7.66 -0.18
N ALA A 181 -4.61 8.62 -1.09
CA ALA A 181 -5.57 9.71 -1.24
C ALA A 181 -6.82 9.20 -1.96
N ILE A 182 -8.01 9.52 -1.46
CA ILE A 182 -9.30 9.23 -2.09
C ILE A 182 -9.78 10.50 -2.77
N ASP A 183 -10.18 10.42 -4.05
CA ASP A 183 -10.90 11.50 -4.70
C ASP A 183 -12.42 11.26 -4.55
N PRO A 184 -13.14 12.09 -3.77
CA PRO A 184 -14.56 11.89 -3.51
C PRO A 184 -15.45 12.11 -4.74
N ASN A 185 -14.91 12.61 -5.86
CA ASN A 185 -15.66 12.79 -7.11
C ASN A 185 -15.33 11.72 -8.16
N GLN A 186 -14.39 10.82 -7.88
CA GLN A 186 -13.92 9.80 -8.82
C GLN A 186 -14.50 8.43 -8.46
N ILE A 187 -15.33 7.86 -9.34
CA ILE A 187 -15.86 6.50 -9.14
C ILE A 187 -14.83 5.45 -9.57
N GLU A 188 -14.30 5.60 -10.79
CA GLU A 188 -13.38 4.63 -11.40
C GLU A 188 -11.95 4.74 -10.88
N GLN A 189 -11.18 3.65 -11.01
CA GLN A 189 -9.77 3.60 -10.57
C GLN A 189 -8.77 3.65 -11.73
N PHE A 190 -9.22 3.34 -12.95
CA PHE A 190 -8.35 3.16 -14.09
C PHE A 190 -8.71 4.16 -15.20
N ASN A 191 -7.75 4.41 -16.10
CA ASN A 191 -8.00 5.13 -17.34
C ASN A 191 -9.05 4.38 -18.21
N GLU A 192 -9.56 5.06 -19.25
CA GLU A 192 -10.59 4.51 -20.15
C GLU A 192 -10.14 3.20 -20.82
N GLU A 193 -8.84 3.05 -21.06
CA GLU A 193 -8.25 1.84 -21.65
C GLU A 193 -8.07 0.68 -20.64
N GLY A 194 -8.17 0.95 -19.34
CA GLY A 194 -7.95 -0.02 -18.26
C GLY A 194 -6.51 -0.52 -18.18
N THR A 195 -5.55 0.26 -18.67
CA THR A 195 -4.12 -0.07 -18.74
C THR A 195 -3.30 0.57 -17.63
N ALA A 196 -3.78 1.64 -17.02
CA ALA A 196 -3.09 2.35 -15.95
C ALA A 196 -4.06 2.77 -14.84
N SER A 197 -3.56 2.81 -13.60
CA SER A 197 -4.30 3.36 -12.46
C SER A 197 -4.19 4.88 -12.39
N LEU A 198 -5.27 5.51 -11.94
CA LEU A 198 -5.27 6.90 -11.52
C LEU A 198 -4.52 7.04 -10.17
N SER A 199 -3.93 8.20 -9.92
CA SER A 199 -3.07 8.44 -8.73
C SER A 199 -3.85 8.66 -7.43
N GLN A 200 -5.16 8.91 -7.51
CA GLN A 200 -6.06 8.90 -6.36
C GLN A 200 -7.00 7.69 -6.46
N LEU A 201 -7.41 7.20 -5.30
CA LEU A 201 -8.36 6.11 -5.18
C LEU A 201 -9.75 6.55 -5.62
N GLY A 202 -10.34 5.76 -6.51
CA GLY A 202 -11.75 5.84 -6.86
C GLY A 202 -12.63 5.15 -5.82
N LEU A 203 -13.88 5.63 -5.71
CA LEU A 203 -14.85 5.13 -4.74
C LEU A 203 -15.27 3.69 -4.97
N ASN A 204 -15.09 3.16 -6.19
CA ASN A 204 -15.28 1.74 -6.48
C ASN A 204 -14.42 0.86 -5.55
N PHE A 205 -13.13 1.18 -5.39
CA PHE A 205 -12.26 0.39 -4.52
C PHE A 205 -12.29 0.85 -3.07
N ALA A 206 -12.33 2.17 -2.84
CA ALA A 206 -12.30 2.73 -1.49
C ALA A 206 -13.56 2.45 -0.67
N CYS A 207 -14.72 2.28 -1.32
CA CYS A 207 -16.01 2.11 -0.65
C CYS A 207 -16.82 0.93 -1.20
N ARG A 208 -17.01 0.87 -2.53
CA ARG A 208 -17.91 -0.10 -3.17
C ARG A 208 -17.47 -1.55 -2.98
N SER A 209 -16.20 -1.81 -2.70
CA SER A 209 -15.72 -3.16 -2.35
C SER A 209 -16.49 -3.81 -1.19
N CYS A 210 -17.00 -3.03 -0.24
CA CYS A 210 -17.90 -3.48 0.82
C CYS A 210 -19.38 -3.21 0.51
N HIS A 211 -19.66 -2.09 -0.16
CA HIS A 211 -20.99 -1.57 -0.50
C HIS A 211 -21.49 -1.99 -1.90
N VAL A 212 -21.03 -3.12 -2.40
CA VAL A 212 -21.54 -3.77 -3.62
C VAL A 212 -22.67 -4.72 -3.27
N GLU A 213 -23.55 -5.03 -4.23
CA GLU A 213 -24.57 -6.06 -4.06
C GLU A 213 -23.96 -7.39 -3.60
N GLY A 214 -24.47 -7.96 -2.50
CA GLY A 214 -23.92 -9.16 -1.88
C GLY A 214 -22.55 -8.97 -1.20
N GLY A 215 -22.15 -7.72 -0.96
CA GLY A 215 -20.99 -7.33 -0.17
C GLY A 215 -21.21 -7.47 1.35
N SER A 216 -20.28 -6.92 2.13
CA SER A 216 -20.31 -6.95 3.60
C SER A 216 -21.15 -5.83 4.23
N ALA A 217 -21.58 -4.85 3.44
CA ALA A 217 -22.38 -3.71 3.87
C ALA A 217 -23.57 -3.47 2.93
N GLU A 218 -24.49 -2.59 3.34
CA GLU A 218 -25.63 -2.20 2.51
C GLU A 218 -25.14 -1.59 1.18
N PRO A 219 -25.67 -2.03 0.03
CA PRO A 219 -25.27 -1.48 -1.26
C PRO A 219 -25.55 0.01 -1.36
N MET A 220 -24.65 0.76 -2.01
CA MET A 220 -24.78 2.22 -2.18
C MET A 220 -24.67 2.62 -3.66
N THR A 221 -25.38 3.67 -4.08
CA THR A 221 -25.25 4.27 -5.43
C THR A 221 -24.00 5.12 -5.54
N ASP A 222 -23.61 5.52 -6.77
CA ASP A 222 -22.49 6.45 -6.98
C ASP A 222 -22.69 7.76 -6.21
N GLU A 223 -23.89 8.34 -6.26
CA GLU A 223 -24.21 9.60 -5.59
C GLU A 223 -24.11 9.47 -4.06
N GLU A 224 -24.55 8.34 -3.51
CA GLU A 224 -24.46 8.07 -2.07
C GLU A 224 -23.00 7.90 -1.63
N LEU A 225 -22.18 7.20 -2.43
CA LEU A 225 -20.75 7.06 -2.16
C LEU A 225 -20.04 8.42 -2.18
N GLN A 226 -20.29 9.23 -3.21
CA GLN A 226 -19.71 10.57 -3.34
C GLN A 226 -20.15 11.46 -2.17
N ALA A 227 -21.44 11.47 -1.84
CA ALA A 227 -21.96 12.23 -0.71
C ALA A 227 -21.34 11.80 0.62
N MET A 228 -21.07 10.50 0.81
CA MET A 228 -20.41 9.98 2.00
C MET A 228 -18.92 10.36 2.06
N ALA A 229 -18.20 10.23 0.95
CA ALA A 229 -16.77 10.50 0.86
C ALA A 229 -16.42 11.98 1.10
N ASN A 230 -17.29 12.90 0.65
CA ASN A 230 -17.11 14.33 0.91
C ASN A 230 -17.19 14.64 2.42
N ASP A 231 -16.19 15.39 2.89
CA ASP A 231 -16.05 15.82 4.29
C ASP A 231 -16.04 14.66 5.31
N TYR A 232 -15.60 13.46 4.90
CA TYR A 232 -15.64 12.27 5.76
C TYR A 232 -14.89 12.45 7.08
N HIS A 233 -13.79 13.20 7.07
CA HIS A 233 -12.94 13.47 8.23
C HIS A 233 -13.12 14.88 8.81
N THR A 234 -14.17 15.61 8.40
CA THR A 234 -14.42 16.95 8.92
C THR A 234 -15.04 16.86 10.31
N ALA A 235 -14.39 17.46 11.30
CA ALA A 235 -14.93 17.52 12.65
C ALA A 235 -16.26 18.32 12.67
N PRO A 236 -17.27 17.90 13.45
CA PRO A 236 -18.44 18.73 13.66
C PRO A 236 -18.02 20.08 14.26
N PRO A 237 -18.68 21.19 13.90
CA PRO A 237 -18.36 22.50 14.46
C PRO A 237 -18.39 22.43 15.98
N ALA A 238 -17.42 23.08 16.64
CA ALA A 238 -17.36 23.16 18.09
C ALA A 238 -18.71 23.66 18.60
N ALA A 239 -19.30 22.94 19.56
CA ALA A 239 -20.51 23.38 20.22
C ALA A 239 -20.24 24.80 20.76
N GLU A 240 -21.03 25.79 20.34
CA GLU A 240 -20.95 27.11 20.94
C GLU A 240 -21.13 26.93 22.45
N GLU A 241 -20.13 27.36 23.23
CA GLU A 241 -20.24 27.41 24.68
C GLU A 241 -21.47 28.25 24.99
N GLY A 242 -22.56 27.57 25.37
CA GLY A 242 -23.80 28.22 25.76
C GLY A 242 -23.48 29.26 26.82
N THR A 243 -23.74 30.52 26.50
CA THR A 243 -23.64 31.62 27.45
C THR A 243 -24.42 31.22 28.69
N ALA A 244 -23.71 30.96 29.78
CA ALA A 244 -24.34 30.71 31.07
C ALA A 244 -25.18 31.96 31.39
N GLU A 245 -26.51 31.82 31.33
CA GLU A 245 -27.42 32.83 31.85
C GLU A 245 -27.11 32.99 33.35
N ASP A 246 -26.50 34.13 33.66
CA ASP A 246 -26.34 34.63 35.02
C ASP A 246 -27.72 34.82 35.64
N THR A 247 -28.16 33.80 36.36
CA THR A 247 -29.36 33.85 37.21
C THR A 247 -28.99 34.32 38.61
N SER A 248 -28.28 35.45 38.72
CA SER A 248 -28.23 36.24 39.95
C SER A 248 -29.40 37.24 39.99
N GLY A 249 -30.61 36.69 40.13
CA GLY A 249 -31.80 37.46 40.49
C GLY A 249 -31.75 37.89 41.95
N ASN A 250 -31.78 39.20 42.17
CA ASN A 250 -32.04 39.87 43.45
C ASN A 250 -33.55 40.05 43.67
#